data_AF-X1QZT8-F1
#
_entry.id   AF-X1QZT8-F1
#
_cell.length_a   1.000
_cell.length_b   1.000
_cell.length_c   1.000
_cell.angle_alpha   90.00
_cell.angle_beta   90.00
_cell.angle_gamma   90.00
#
_symmetry.space_group_name_H-M   'P 1'
#
loop_
_entity.id
_entity.type
_entity.pdbx_description
1 polymer ?
#
loop_
_entity_poly.entity_id
_entity_poly.type
_entity_poly.pdbx_seq_one_letter_code
_entity_poly.pdbx_strand_id
1 'polypeptide(L)' 'WTQRYKKAMGLEAKIPPAELIAAGKALREAEAARKEAIDKGFSEAKLAPYEKAVSDASYRYRQLLTKWKEET' A
#
# COMPACT_ATOMS: atom_id res chain seq x y z
N TRP A 1 7.55 2.94 23.12
CA TRP A 1 6.49 1.95 23.46
C TRP A 1 6.60 0.78 22.50
N THR A 2 7.07 -0.36 23.00
CA THR A 2 7.46 -1.55 22.23
C THR A 2 6.27 -2.48 21.97
N GLN A 3 6.32 -3.20 20.84
CA GLN A 3 5.30 -4.14 20.31
C GLN A 3 4.64 -5.07 21.36
N ARG A 4 5.32 -5.38 22.46
CA ARG A 4 4.79 -6.18 23.59
C ARG A 4 3.56 -5.57 24.26
N TYR A 5 3.44 -4.24 24.34
CA TYR A 5 2.32 -3.60 25.02
C TYR A 5 0.98 -3.79 24.27
N LYS A 6 1.01 -3.87 22.94
CA LYS A 6 -0.20 -4.07 22.12
C LYS A 6 -0.81 -5.46 22.30
N LYS A 7 0.03 -6.47 22.55
CA LYS A 7 -0.38 -7.88 22.71
C LYS A 7 -1.04 -8.16 24.06
N ALA A 8 -0.78 -7.34 25.08
CA ALA A 8 -1.26 -7.54 26.46
C ALA A 8 -2.69 -7.01 26.72
N MET A 9 -3.23 -6.16 25.83
CA MET A 9 -4.55 -5.53 26.02
C MET A 9 -5.73 -6.31 25.42
N GLY A 10 -5.55 -7.54 24.93
CA GLY A 10 -6.64 -8.30 24.28
C GLY A 10 -7.15 -7.66 22.96
N LEU A 11 -6.52 -6.58 22.53
CA LEU A 11 -6.55 -6.07 21.18
C LEU A 11 -5.65 -7.00 20.36
N GLU A 12 -6.11 -8.19 20.02
CA GLU A 12 -5.69 -8.78 18.75
C GLU A 12 -6.16 -7.80 17.68
N ALA A 13 -5.40 -6.72 17.48
CA ALA A 13 -5.54 -5.87 16.32
C ALA A 13 -5.30 -6.85 15.19
N LYS A 14 -6.37 -7.37 14.58
CA LYS A 14 -6.34 -8.29 13.45
C LYS A 14 -5.24 -7.78 12.54
N ILE A 15 -4.06 -8.39 12.64
CA ILE A 15 -2.85 -7.81 12.05
C ILE A 15 -3.07 -8.06 10.57
N PRO A 16 -3.16 -7.02 9.73
CA PRO A 16 -3.36 -7.23 8.32
C PRO A 16 -2.28 -8.18 7.82
N PRO A 17 -2.63 -9.15 6.94
CA PRO A 17 -1.69 -10.16 6.49
C PRO A 17 -0.45 -9.50 5.90
N ALA A 18 0.71 -10.15 6.02
CA ALA A 18 1.99 -9.59 5.58
C ALA A 18 1.94 -9.12 4.11
N GLU A 19 1.17 -9.80 3.28
CA GLU A 19 0.90 -9.42 1.89
C GLU A 19 0.16 -8.09 1.75
N LEU A 20 -0.83 -7.81 2.59
CA LEU A 20 -1.55 -6.53 2.59
C LEU A 20 -0.64 -5.38 3.03
N ILE A 21 0.20 -5.62 4.04
CA ILE A 21 1.20 -4.65 4.51
C ILE A 21 2.21 -4.36 3.40
N ALA A 22 2.72 -5.41 2.73
CA ALA A 22 3.66 -5.27 1.62
C ALA A 22 3.02 -4.54 0.42
N ALA A 23 1.78 -4.87 0.06
CA ALA A 23 1.04 -4.21 -1.00
C ALA A 23 0.77 -2.73 -0.68
N GLY A 24 0.44 -2.41 0.57
CA GLY A 24 0.26 -1.03 1.02
C GLY A 24 1.57 -0.22 0.98
N LYS A 25 2.70 -0.86 1.30
CA LYS A 25 4.03 -0.24 1.15
C LYS A 25 4.38 0.00 -0.33
N ALA A 26 4.14 -0.99 -1.18
CA ALA A 26 4.36 -0.88 -2.62
C ALA A 26 3.51 0.23 -3.27
N LEU A 27 2.25 0.39 -2.84
CA LEU A 27 1.39 1.49 -3.29
C LEU A 27 1.99 2.85 -2.91
N ARG A 28 2.42 3.02 -1.65
CA ARG A 28 3.05 4.27 -1.20
C ARG A 28 4.34 4.58 -1.96
N GLU A 29 5.16 3.57 -2.24
CA GLU A 29 6.39 3.73 -3.03
C GLU A 29 6.07 4.14 -4.48
N ALA A 30 5.05 3.53 -5.09
CA ALA A 30 4.60 3.91 -6.44
C ALA A 30 4.05 5.34 -6.49
N GLU A 31 3.27 5.76 -5.48
CA GLU A 31 2.77 7.13 -5.37
C GLU A 31 3.89 8.14 -5.17
N ALA A 32 4.89 7.80 -4.33
CA ALA A 32 6.07 8.63 -4.12
C ALA A 32 6.88 8.78 -5.42
N ALA A 33 7.10 7.68 -6.15
CA ALA A 33 7.80 7.70 -7.42
C ALA A 33 7.05 8.53 -8.48
N ARG A 34 5.71 8.43 -8.54
CA ARG A 34 4.88 9.27 -9.41
C ARG A 34 5.01 10.74 -9.03
N LYS A 35 4.95 11.06 -7.73
CA LYS A 35 5.09 12.44 -7.24
C LYS A 35 6.47 13.00 -7.58
N GLU A 36 7.53 12.24 -7.37
CA GLU A 36 8.89 12.66 -7.73
C GLU A 36 9.05 12.89 -9.23
N ALA A 37 8.40 12.07 -10.07
CA ALA A 37 8.39 12.28 -11.52
C ALA A 37 7.64 13.57 -11.92
N ILE A 38 6.54 13.90 -11.23
CA ILE A 38 5.83 15.17 -11.40
C ILE A 38 6.70 16.35 -10.97
N ASP A 39 7.35 16.26 -9.80
CA ASP A 39 8.23 17.30 -9.27
C ASP A 39 9.45 17.54 -10.17
N LYS A 40 9.92 16.50 -10.88
CA LYS A 40 10.97 16.58 -11.91
C LYS A 40 10.47 17.16 -13.25
N GLY A 41 9.18 17.45 -13.39
CA GLY A 41 8.59 18.01 -14.61
C GLY A 41 8.46 17.01 -15.76
N PHE A 42 8.24 15.72 -15.47
CA PHE A 42 8.02 14.73 -16.52
C PHE A 42 6.75 15.06 -17.31
N SER A 43 6.82 14.90 -18.64
CA SER A 43 5.65 15.02 -19.49
C SER A 43 4.67 13.87 -19.25
N GLU A 44 3.39 14.08 -19.59
CA GLU A 44 2.31 13.11 -19.37
C GLU A 44 2.62 11.72 -19.96
N ALA A 45 3.22 11.67 -21.15
CA ALA A 45 3.66 10.41 -21.77
C ALA A 45 4.72 9.65 -20.94
N LYS A 46 5.58 10.37 -20.20
CA LYS A 46 6.57 9.79 -19.28
C LYS A 46 5.98 9.47 -17.90
N LEU A 47 4.84 10.06 -17.54
CA LEU A 47 4.09 9.75 -16.31
C LEU A 47 3.22 8.50 -16.45
N ALA A 48 2.76 8.18 -17.66
CA ALA A 48 1.97 6.98 -17.95
C ALA A 48 2.47 5.68 -17.28
N PRO A 49 3.77 5.31 -17.31
CA PRO A 49 4.26 4.12 -16.60
C PRO A 49 4.14 4.23 -15.06
N TYR A 50 4.31 5.41 -14.48
CA TYR A 50 4.13 5.62 -13.04
C TYR A 50 2.65 5.55 -12.64
N GLU A 51 1.76 6.07 -13.47
CA GLU A 51 0.31 5.96 -13.26
C GLU A 51 -0.16 4.52 -13.33
N LYS A 52 0.35 3.76 -14.30
CA LYS A 52 0.10 2.32 -14.39
C LYS A 52 0.61 1.59 -13.14
N ALA A 53 1.83 1.91 -12.68
CA ALA A 53 2.39 1.28 -11.48
C ALA A 53 1.54 1.56 -10.22
N VAL A 54 1.06 2.80 -10.05
CA VAL A 54 0.14 3.17 -8.95
C VAL A 54 -1.19 2.41 -9.08
N SER A 55 -1.76 2.35 -10.28
CA SER A 55 -3.01 1.64 -10.55
C SER A 55 -2.89 0.14 -10.22
N ASP A 56 -1.83 -0.52 -10.70
CA ASP A 56 -1.58 -1.94 -10.48
C ASP A 56 -1.36 -2.25 -8.98
N ALA A 57 -0.58 -1.41 -8.28
CA ALA A 57 -0.36 -1.55 -6.84
C ALA A 57 -1.64 -1.32 -6.04
N SER A 58 -2.46 -0.32 -6.44
CA SER A 58 -3.73 0.00 -5.80
C SER A 58 -4.74 -1.12 -5.99
N TYR A 59 -4.80 -1.70 -7.20
CA TYR A 59 -5.66 -2.84 -7.50
C TYR A 59 -5.31 -4.04 -6.62
N ARG A 60 -4.03 -4.42 -6.53
CA ARG A 60 -3.58 -5.53 -5.67
C ARG A 60 -3.87 -5.28 -4.19
N TYR A 61 -3.61 -4.06 -3.71
CA TYR A 61 -3.91 -3.69 -2.33
C TYR A 61 -5.41 -3.81 -2.03
N ARG A 62 -6.28 -3.34 -2.93
CA ARG A 62 -7.74 -3.45 -2.79
C ARG A 62 -8.20 -4.90 -2.80
N GLN A 63 -7.68 -5.73 -3.71
CA GLN A 63 -8.00 -7.17 -3.77
C GLN A 63 -7.69 -7.86 -2.43
N LEU A 64 -6.48 -7.64 -1.91
CA LEU A 64 -6.07 -8.19 -0.61
C LEU A 64 -6.89 -7.61 0.55
N LEU A 65 -7.27 -6.33 0.48
CA LEU A 65 -8.08 -5.69 1.51
C LEU A 65 -9.50 -6.23 1.56
N THR A 66 -10.12 -6.43 0.39
CA THR A 66 -11.45 -7.03 0.28
C THR A 66 -11.43 -8.46 0.80
N LYS A 67 -10.46 -9.28 0.34
CA LYS A 67 -10.30 -10.66 0.81
C LYS A 67 -10.10 -10.72 2.32
N TRP A 68 -9.24 -9.86 2.87
CA TRP A 68 -9.03 -9.81 4.31
C TRP A 68 -10.31 -9.43 5.06
N LYS A 69 -11.09 -8.48 4.56
CA LYS A 69 -12.38 -8.10 5.16
C LYS A 69 -13.42 -9.21 5.10
N GLU A 70 -13.42 -10.05 4.07
CA GLU A 70 -14.32 -11.19 3.94
C GLU A 70 -13.94 -12.33 4.89
N GLU A 71 -12.64 -12.52 5.15
CA GLU A 71 -12.11 -13.54 6.07
C GLU A 71 -12.19 -13.14 7.56
N THR A 72 -12.59 -11.90 7.86
CA THR A 72 -12.40 -11.23 9.16
C THR A 72 -13.72 -10.81 9.78
#